data_AF-A0A2V9FAV1-F1
#
_entry.id   AF-A0A2V9FAV1-F1
#
_cell.length_a   1.000
_cell.length_b   1.000
_cell.length_c   1.000
_cell.angle_alpha   90.00
_cell.angle_beta   90.00
_cell.angle_gamma   90.00
#
_symmetry.space_group_name_H-M   'P 1'
#
loop_
_entity.id
_entity.type
_entity.pdbx_description
1 polymer ?
#
loop_
_entity_poly.entity_id
_entity_poly.type
_entity_poly.pdbx_seq_one_letter_code
_entity_poly.pdbx_strand_id
1 'polypeptide(L)'
;MAIAPVVNRRDFLKTGVAGSVALVIGFHLSPRAFADQAQEQEKKPPNPFDAWVRITPDNRVTLILGKSEMGQGIMTALPMILAEE
;
A
#
# COMPACT_ATOMS: atom_id res chain seq x y z
N MET A 1 13.32 0.75 46.22
CA MET A 1 13.77 1.23 44.90
C MET A 1 13.54 0.09 43.91
N ALA A 2 12.45 0.11 43.13
CA ALA A 2 12.14 -0.97 42.19
C ALA A 2 12.86 -0.73 40.87
N ILE A 3 13.64 -1.71 40.42
CA ILE A 3 14.38 -1.67 39.15
C ILE A 3 13.35 -1.95 38.04
N ALA A 4 13.16 -1.01 37.12
CA ALA A 4 12.29 -1.22 35.97
C ALA A 4 12.82 -2.41 35.14
N PRO A 5 11.97 -3.38 34.75
CA PRO A 5 12.42 -4.48 33.93
C PRO A 5 12.92 -3.94 32.59
N VAL A 6 14.15 -4.31 32.21
CA VAL A 6 14.67 -4.01 30.87
C VAL A 6 13.91 -4.89 29.88
N VAL A 7 12.85 -4.33 29.29
CA VAL A 7 12.04 -5.04 28.31
C VAL A 7 12.84 -5.14 27.01
N ASN A 8 13.30 -6.35 26.69
CA ASN A 8 13.91 -6.62 25.40
C ASN A 8 12.83 -6.59 24.30
N ARG A 9 13.15 -6.04 23.12
CA ARG A 9 12.25 -5.99 21.95
C ARG A 9 11.61 -7.35 21.65
N ARG A 10 12.37 -8.45 21.79
CA ARG A 10 11.85 -9.81 21.58
C ARG A 10 10.82 -10.23 22.62
N ASP A 11 11.00 -9.83 23.87
CA ASP A 11 10.08 -10.20 24.94
C ASP A 11 8.79 -9.39 24.85
N PHE A 12 8.89 -8.11 24.47
CA PHE A 12 7.72 -7.27 24.15
C PHE A 12 6.87 -7.86 23.02
N LEU A 13 7.51 -8.30 21.93
CA LEU A 13 6.82 -8.91 20.79
C LEU A 13 6.12 -10.22 21.19
N LYS A 14 6.77 -11.07 21.99
CA LYS A 14 6.18 -12.33 22.48
C LYS A 14 4.96 -12.09 23.37
N THR A 15 5.04 -11.14 24.30
CA THR A 15 3.92 -10.82 25.20
C THR A 15 2.79 -10.11 24.48
N GLY A 16 3.10 -9.27 23.48
CA GLY A 16 2.10 -8.58 22.67
C GLY A 16 1.30 -9.54 21.78
N VAL A 17 1.96 -10.55 21.18
CA VAL A 17 1.28 -11.58 20.38
C VAL A 17 0.38 -12.47 21.23
N ALA A 18 0.78 -12.80 22.47
CA ALA A 18 -0.02 -13.65 23.35
C ALA A 18 -1.30 -12.98 23.89
N GLY A 19 -1.32 -11.64 23.98
CA GLY A 19 -2.43 -10.89 24.58
C GLY A 19 -3.31 -10.10 23.62
N SER A 20 -3.03 -10.10 22.31
CA SER A 20 -3.79 -9.32 21.33
C SER A 20 -4.77 -10.18 20.54
N VAL A 21 -6.01 -9.72 20.43
CA VAL A 21 -6.91 -10.13 19.34
C VAL A 21 -6.26 -9.61 18.06
N ALA A 22 -5.72 -10.52 17.25
CA ALA A 22 -4.98 -10.13 16.06
C ALA A 22 -5.91 -9.43 15.05
N LEU A 23 -5.65 -8.15 14.79
CA LEU A 23 -6.19 -7.48 13.61
C LEU A 23 -5.35 -7.90 12.41
N VAL A 24 -5.88 -8.80 11.58
CA VAL A 24 -5.23 -9.22 10.34
C VAL A 24 -5.58 -8.20 9.26
N ILE A 25 -4.61 -7.34 8.91
CA ILE A 25 -4.70 -6.44 7.76
C ILE A 25 -3.98 -7.14 6.60
N GLY A 26 -4.75 -7.64 5.62
CA GLY A 26 -4.20 -8.16 4.38
C GLY A 26 -3.83 -7.02 3.44
N PHE A 27 -2.55 -6.86 3.14
CA PHE A 27 -2.07 -6.00 2.06
C PHE A 27 -1.33 -6.84 1.03
N HIS A 28 -1.65 -6.63 -0.25
CA HIS A 28 -0.96 -7.26 -1.37
C HIS A 28 0.21 -6.37 -1.78
N LEU A 29 1.41 -6.70 -1.31
CA LEU A 29 2.65 -6.10 -1.79
C LEU A 29 3.17 -6.93 -2.96
N SER A 30 3.43 -6.28 -4.09
CA SER A 30 4.14 -6.93 -5.18
C SER A 30 5.49 -7.46 -4.66
N PRO A 31 5.95 -8.66 -5.04
CA PRO A 31 7.28 -9.17 -4.70
C PRO A 31 8.42 -8.19 -5.08
N ARG A 32 8.17 -7.31 -6.05
CA ARG A 32 9.09 -6.22 -6.44
C ARG A 32 9.28 -5.12 -5.38
N ALA A 33 8.39 -5.03 -4.39
CA ALA A 33 8.53 -4.10 -3.27
C ALA A 33 9.63 -4.54 -2.28
N PHE A 34 10.06 -5.80 -2.35
CA PHE A 34 11.21 -6.30 -1.60
C PHE A 34 12.43 -6.26 -2.53
N ALA A 35 13.34 -5.34 -2.25
CA ALA A 35 14.46 -4.98 -3.13
C ALA A 35 15.50 -6.10 -3.39
N ASP A 36 15.32 -7.32 -2.86
CA ASP A 36 16.39 -8.32 -2.80
C ASP A 36 16.07 -9.68 -3.43
N GLN A 37 14.86 -9.88 -3.99
CA GLN A 37 14.49 -11.14 -4.63
C GLN A 37 13.64 -10.93 -5.90
N ALA A 38 14.19 -10.20 -6.86
CA ALA A 38 13.66 -10.23 -8.22
C ALA A 38 14.14 -11.51 -8.93
N GLN A 39 13.57 -12.67 -8.59
CA GLN A 39 13.45 -13.72 -9.61
C GLN A 39 12.62 -13.15 -10.76
N GLU A 40 12.99 -13.47 -11.99
CA GLU A 40 12.24 -13.15 -13.22
C GLU A 40 10.85 -13.79 -13.17
N GLN A 41 9.95 -13.20 -12.39
CA GLN A 41 8.54 -13.49 -12.48
C GLN A 41 8.07 -12.91 -13.80
N GLU A 42 7.44 -13.77 -14.61
CA GLU A 42 6.69 -13.36 -15.80
C GLU A 42 5.93 -12.07 -15.48
N LYS A 43 6.07 -11.06 -16.35
CA LYS A 43 5.35 -9.79 -16.22
C LYS A 43 3.85 -10.07 -16.37
N LYS A 44 3.20 -10.51 -15.30
CA LYS A 44 1.75 -10.58 -15.22
C LYS A 44 1.24 -9.15 -15.45
N PRO A 45 0.21 -8.96 -16.29
CA PRO A 45 -0.37 -7.65 -16.48
C PRO A 45 -0.78 -7.08 -15.10
N PRO A 46 -0.47 -5.81 -14.81
CA PRO A 46 -0.86 -5.18 -13.55
C PRO A 46 -2.37 -5.31 -13.35
N ASN A 47 -2.79 -5.75 -12.17
CA ASN A 47 -4.21 -5.80 -11.85
C ASN A 47 -4.74 -4.36 -11.73
N PRO A 48 -5.75 -3.95 -12.51
CA PRO A 48 -6.30 -2.59 -12.45
C PRO A 48 -6.94 -2.25 -11.11
N PHE A 49 -7.16 -3.23 -10.23
CA PHE A 49 -7.72 -3.03 -8.89
C PHE A 49 -6.68 -2.96 -7.77
N ASP A 50 -5.39 -3.16 -8.06
CA ASP A 50 -4.33 -3.08 -7.05
C ASP A 50 -3.94 -1.61 -6.75
N ALA A 51 -4.13 -0.71 -7.72
CA ALA A 51 -3.84 0.72 -7.59
C ALA A 51 -4.77 1.57 -8.45
N TRP A 52 -5.21 2.71 -7.92
CA TRP A 52 -6.04 3.68 -8.64
C TRP A 52 -5.25 4.64 -9.53
N VAL A 53 -3.94 4.76 -9.30
CA VAL A 53 -3.03 5.56 -10.13
C VAL A 53 -2.05 4.63 -10.82
N ARG A 54 -1.91 4.75 -12.14
CA ARG A 54 -0.98 3.97 -12.96
C ARG A 54 -0.13 4.91 -13.81
N ILE A 55 1.18 4.73 -13.73
CA ILE A 55 2.16 5.39 -14.60
C ILE A 55 2.76 4.32 -15.51
N THR A 56 2.68 4.53 -16.82
CA THR A 56 3.21 3.60 -17.82
C THR A 56 4.61 4.01 -18.29
N PRO A 57 5.42 3.09 -18.83
CA PRO A 57 6.76 3.42 -19.35
C PRO A 57 6.77 4.44 -20.50
N ASP A 58 5.65 4.64 -21.19
CA ASP A 58 5.46 5.67 -22.23
C ASP A 58 4.98 7.02 -21.64
N ASN A 59 5.21 7.27 -20.36
CA ASN A 59 4.85 8.50 -19.63
C ASN A 59 3.36 8.85 -19.68
N ARG A 60 2.47 7.84 -19.72
CA ARG A 60 1.03 8.09 -19.53
C ARG A 60 0.66 7.86 -18.08
N VAL A 61 -0.10 8.80 -17.53
CA VAL A 61 -0.71 8.70 -16.20
C VAL A 61 -2.18 8.38 -16.37
N THR A 62 -2.66 7.33 -15.72
CA THR A 62 -4.07 6.93 -15.70
C THR A 62 -4.55 6.95 -14.26
N LEU A 63 -5.62 7.73 -14.01
CA LEU A 63 -6.35 7.77 -12.74
C LEU A 63 -7.70 7.07 -12.91
N ILE A 64 -7.94 6.02 -12.11
CA ILE A 64 -9.20 5.27 -12.10
C ILE A 64 -10.07 5.81 -10.98
N LEU A 65 -11.26 6.30 -11.32
CA LEU A 65 -12.23 6.79 -10.35
C LEU A 65 -13.44 5.85 -10.28
N GLY A 66 -13.71 5.32 -9.09
CA GLY A 66 -14.89 4.47 -8.84
C GLY A 66 -16.19 5.25 -8.60
N LYS A 67 -16.14 6.59 -8.64
CA LYS A 67 -17.31 7.46 -8.39
C LYS A 67 -17.92 7.93 -9.69
N SER A 68 -19.26 7.95 -9.73
CA SER A 68 -20.02 8.49 -10.86
C SER A 68 -19.93 10.01 -10.92
N GLU A 69 -19.69 10.55 -12.11
CA GLU A 69 -19.78 11.99 -12.35
C GLU A 69 -21.20 12.38 -12.76
N MET A 70 -21.80 13.30 -12.01
CA MET A 70 -23.13 13.85 -12.25
C MET A 70 -23.10 15.38 -12.42
N GLY A 71 -21.99 15.93 -12.91
CA GLY A 71 -21.78 17.39 -13.07
C GLY A 71 -21.01 18.06 -11.92
N GLN A 72 -20.42 17.28 -11.01
CA GLN A 72 -19.63 17.77 -9.89
C GLN A 72 -18.21 18.21 -10.30
N GLY A 73 -17.75 17.79 -11.49
CA GLY A 73 -16.40 18.10 -12.00
C GLY A 73 -15.28 17.26 -11.38
N ILE A 74 -15.58 16.06 -10.87
CA ILE A 74 -14.58 15.19 -10.21
C ILE A 74 -13.52 14.67 -11.19
N MET A 75 -13.88 14.44 -12.45
CA MET A 75 -12.98 14.02 -13.54
C MET A 75 -12.07 15.15 -14.00
N THR A 76 -12.33 16.40 -13.59
CA THR A 76 -11.46 17.55 -13.89
C THR A 76 -10.60 17.92 -12.68
N ALA A 77 -11.23 18.04 -11.50
CA ALA A 77 -10.54 18.49 -10.30
C ALA A 77 -9.52 17.45 -9.78
N LEU A 78 -9.85 16.16 -9.77
CA LEU A 78 -8.96 15.14 -9.21
C LEU A 78 -7.70 14.93 -10.05
N PRO A 79 -7.75 14.86 -11.41
CA PRO A 79 -6.53 14.82 -12.20
C PRO A 79 -5.67 16.08 -12.07
N MET A 80 -6.27 17.25 -11.83
CA MET A 80 -5.52 18.50 -11.63
C MET A 80 -4.72 18.46 -10.33
N ILE A 81 -5.34 18.01 -9.23
CA ILE A 81 -4.65 17.81 -7.95
C ILE A 81 -3.54 16.77 -8.10
N LEU A 82 -3.82 15.66 -8.78
CA LEU A 82 -2.80 14.63 -9.05
C LEU A 82 -1.62 15.15 -9.89
N ALA A 83 -1.83 16.18 -10.72
CA ALA A 83 -0.77 16.78 -11.50
C ALA A 83 0.11 17.77 -10.71
N GLU A 84 -0.35 18.22 -9.53
CA GLU A 84 0.39 19.12 -8.65
C GLU A 84 1.37 18.38 -7.71
N GLU A 85 1.01 17.16 -7.29
CA GLU A 85 1.81 16.29 -6.40
C GLU A 85 2.96 15.57 -7.14
#